data_AF-A0A2C7ACU4-F1
#
_entry.id   AF-A0A2C7ACU4-F1
#
_cell.length_a   1.000
_cell.length_b   1.000
_cell.length_c   1.000
_cell.angle_alpha   90.00
_cell.angle_beta   90.00
_cell.angle_gamma   90.00
#
_symmetry.space_group_name_H-M   'P 1'
#
loop_
_entity.id
_entity.type
_entity.pdbx_description
1 polymer ?
#
loop_
_entity_poly.entity_id
_entity_poly.type
_entity_poly.pdbx_seq_one_letter_code
_entity_poly.pdbx_strand_id
1 'polypeptide(L)'
;MDESWTTIDGPNDLRLGEVMPAWFAGRMLADEWKFGLLLSTGQTMLISRIEAVHLAPGGQVLLDVEMLLEAEGVVAPGPVLMAPAGRPRATVNLAHVVAAFEVAGAPGEEGPG
;
A
#
# COMPACT_ATOMS: atom_id res chain seq x y z
N MET A 1 -23.35 19.17 -7.02
CA MET A 1 -22.03 19.28 -7.66
C MET A 1 -21.61 17.86 -8.00
N ASP A 2 -20.94 17.66 -9.13
CA ASP A 2 -20.45 16.34 -9.49
C ASP A 2 -19.31 15.97 -8.52
N GLU A 3 -19.62 15.16 -7.51
CA GLU A 3 -18.67 14.65 -6.51
C GLU A 3 -17.92 13.46 -7.10
N SER A 4 -17.30 13.66 -8.27
CA SER A 4 -16.61 12.59 -8.97
C SER A 4 -15.25 12.34 -8.33
N TRP A 5 -15.06 11.09 -7.91
CA TRP A 5 -13.76 10.60 -7.46
C TRP A 5 -12.81 10.54 -8.64
N THR A 6 -11.56 10.93 -8.41
CA THR A 6 -10.49 10.74 -9.38
C THR A 6 -9.74 9.47 -9.05
N THR A 7 -9.64 8.54 -10.00
CA THR A 7 -8.81 7.34 -9.87
C THR A 7 -7.50 7.51 -10.61
N ILE A 8 -6.41 7.10 -9.98
CA ILE A 8 -5.06 7.01 -10.53
C ILE A 8 -4.61 5.56 -10.39
N ASP A 9 -4.30 4.91 -11.51
CA ASP A 9 -3.92 3.49 -11.60
C ASP A 9 -2.58 3.28 -12.34
N GLY A 10 -1.86 4.37 -12.62
CA GLY A 10 -0.59 4.35 -13.34
C GLY A 10 0.53 5.10 -12.60
N PRO A 11 1.75 4.54 -12.50
CA PRO A 11 2.84 5.12 -11.72
C PRO A 11 3.42 6.42 -12.30
N ASN A 12 3.14 6.73 -13.57
CA ASN A 12 3.64 7.93 -14.26
C ASN A 12 2.67 9.13 -14.16
N ASP A 13 1.58 9.02 -13.41
CA ASP A 13 0.63 10.11 -13.25
C ASP A 13 1.21 11.21 -12.35
N LEU A 14 1.36 12.42 -12.90
CA LEU A 14 1.97 13.56 -12.21
C LEU A 14 1.20 13.95 -10.93
N ARG A 15 -0.09 13.64 -10.84
CA ARG A 15 -0.93 13.95 -9.68
C ARG A 15 -0.52 13.15 -8.44
N LEU A 16 0.19 12.03 -8.60
CA LEU A 16 0.68 11.24 -7.46
C LEU A 16 1.61 12.04 -6.54
N GLY A 17 2.45 12.90 -7.11
CA GLY A 17 3.38 13.74 -6.34
C GLY A 17 2.69 14.81 -5.50
N GLU A 18 1.41 15.10 -5.76
CA GLU A 18 0.62 16.07 -5.00
C GLU A 18 0.00 15.45 -3.74
N VAL A 19 -0.16 14.11 -3.72
CA VAL A 19 -0.93 13.39 -2.70
C VAL A 19 -0.09 12.40 -1.91
N MET A 20 1.06 12.00 -2.44
CA MET A 20 1.93 11.00 -1.83
C MET A 20 3.41 11.39 -1.99
N PRO A 21 4.28 11.00 -1.04
CA PRO A 21 5.72 11.12 -1.22
C PRO A 21 6.17 10.46 -2.52
N ALA A 22 7.07 11.10 -3.28
CA ALA A 22 7.48 10.64 -4.61
C ALA A 22 8.04 9.21 -4.63
N TRP A 23 8.75 8.80 -3.57
CA TRP A 23 9.27 7.44 -3.45
C TRP A 23 8.16 6.40 -3.22
N PHE A 24 7.07 6.78 -2.55
CA PHE A 24 5.94 5.93 -2.18
C PHE A 24 5.08 5.61 -3.40
N ALA A 25 4.79 6.62 -4.23
CA ALA A 25 3.99 6.44 -5.42
C ALA A 25 4.74 5.71 -6.54
N GLY A 26 6.00 6.08 -6.79
CA GLY A 26 6.75 5.53 -7.92
C GLY A 26 7.05 4.04 -7.76
N ARG A 27 7.41 3.58 -6.55
CA ARG A 27 7.78 2.18 -6.29
C ARG A 27 6.56 1.28 -6.10
N MET A 28 5.59 1.69 -5.27
CA MET A 28 4.50 0.79 -4.86
C MET A 28 3.42 0.60 -5.92
N LEU A 29 3.33 1.49 -6.92
CA LEU A 29 2.48 1.32 -8.11
C LEU A 29 3.21 0.67 -9.29
N ALA A 30 4.55 0.70 -9.33
CA ALA A 30 5.33 0.19 -10.46
C ALA A 30 5.91 -1.21 -10.21
N ASP A 31 6.25 -1.54 -8.97
CA ASP A 31 6.93 -2.76 -8.58
C ASP A 31 6.04 -3.63 -7.69
N GLU A 32 6.13 -4.95 -7.87
CA GLU A 32 5.62 -5.93 -6.91
C GLU A 32 6.73 -6.22 -5.90
N TRP A 33 6.54 -5.78 -4.66
CA TRP A 33 7.53 -5.94 -3.58
C TRP A 33 6.84 -6.03 -2.22
N LYS A 34 7.55 -6.46 -1.18
CA LYS A 34 6.96 -6.58 0.15
C LYS A 34 7.01 -5.22 0.87
N PHE A 35 5.85 -4.64 1.18
CA PHE A 35 5.74 -3.37 1.90
C PHE A 35 4.90 -3.49 3.16
N GLY A 36 5.21 -2.65 4.15
CA GLY A 36 4.44 -2.48 5.37
C GLY A 36 3.80 -1.10 5.45
N LEU A 37 2.50 -1.06 5.74
CA LEU A 37 1.75 0.14 6.12
C LEU A 37 1.49 0.10 7.62
N LEU A 38 2.18 0.95 8.39
CA LEU A 38 1.89 1.11 9.82
C LEU A 38 0.62 1.94 9.98
N LEU A 39 -0.43 1.31 10.51
CA LEU A 39 -1.70 1.95 10.78
C LEU A 39 -1.68 2.73 12.09
N SER A 40 -2.54 3.73 12.19
CA SER A 40 -2.79 4.51 13.43
C SER A 40 -3.26 3.65 14.61
N THR A 41 -3.70 2.41 14.36
CA THR A 41 -4.02 1.41 15.39
C THR A 41 -2.78 0.74 15.99
N GLY A 42 -1.58 0.97 15.42
CA GLY A 42 -0.33 0.30 15.78
C GLY A 42 -0.11 -1.05 15.09
N GLN A 43 -1.03 -1.49 14.23
CA GLN A 43 -0.87 -2.70 13.42
C GLN A 43 -0.17 -2.39 12.11
N THR A 44 0.64 -3.32 11.60
CA THR A 44 1.22 -3.22 10.26
C THR A 44 0.41 -4.06 9.27
N MET A 45 -0.17 -3.40 8.26
CA MET A 45 -0.74 -4.09 7.11
C MET A 45 0.36 -4.38 6.09
N LEU A 46 0.47 -5.65 5.68
CA LEU A 46 1.43 -6.06 4.66
C LEU A 46 0.79 -6.10 3.28
N ILE A 47 1.44 -5.46 2.31
CA ILE A 47 0.97 -5.38 0.93
C ILE A 47 2.09 -5.68 -0.06
N SER A 48 1.75 -6.23 -1.23
CA SER A 48 2.67 -6.43 -2.36
C SER A 48 2.73 -5.21 -3.28
N ARG A 49 1.63 -4.46 -3.39
CA ARG A 49 1.52 -3.27 -4.24
C ARG A 49 0.25 -2.46 -3.96
N ILE A 50 0.25 -1.22 -4.45
CA ILE A 50 -0.93 -0.36 -4.57
C ILE A 50 -1.47 -0.54 -5.99
N GLU A 51 -2.72 -0.97 -6.13
CA GLU A 51 -3.40 -1.10 -7.43
C GLU A 51 -3.88 0.25 -7.96
N ALA A 52 -4.48 1.05 -7.08
CA ALA A 52 -5.07 2.32 -7.44
C ALA A 52 -5.12 3.29 -6.26
N VAL A 53 -5.11 4.58 -6.60
CA VAL A 53 -5.30 5.69 -5.67
C VAL A 53 -6.57 6.43 -6.06
N HIS A 54 -7.50 6.56 -5.12
CA HIS A 54 -8.75 7.30 -5.31
C HIS A 54 -8.73 8.58 -4.50
N LEU A 55 -8.93 9.70 -5.18
CA LEU A 55 -8.96 11.03 -4.61
C LEU A 55 -10.39 11.56 -4.60
N ALA A 56 -10.91 11.84 -3.41
CA ALA A 56 -12.16 12.56 -3.25
C ALA A 56 -11.92 14.07 -3.42
N PRO A 57 -12.92 14.84 -3.91
CA PRO A 57 -12.84 16.31 -3.94
C PRO A 57 -12.55 16.96 -2.58
N GLY A 58 -12.93 16.30 -1.48
CA GLY A 58 -12.67 16.76 -0.10
C GLY A 58 -11.28 16.42 0.45
N GLY A 59 -10.37 15.89 -0.37
CA GLY A 59 -8.99 15.56 0.04
C GLY A 59 -8.84 14.19 0.71
N GLN A 60 -9.90 13.38 0.79
CA GLN A 60 -9.77 11.99 1.21
C GLN A 60 -9.05 11.18 0.13
N VAL A 61 -8.09 10.36 0.56
CA VAL A 61 -7.32 9.47 -0.31
C VAL A 61 -7.55 8.03 0.12
N LEU A 62 -8.07 7.20 -0.80
CA LEU A 62 -8.18 5.76 -0.62
C LEU A 62 -7.15 5.05 -1.51
N LEU A 63 -6.56 3.99 -1.00
CA LEU A 63 -5.64 3.13 -1.71
C LEU A 63 -6.29 1.76 -1.88
N ASP A 64 -6.49 1.33 -3.11
CA ASP A 64 -6.72 -0.09 -3.38
C ASP A 64 -5.36 -0.79 -3.38
N VAL A 65 -5.25 -1.85 -2.60
CA VAL A 65 -4.00 -2.56 -2.35
C VAL A 65 -4.17 -4.06 -2.50
N GLU A 66 -3.08 -4.72 -2.85
CA GLU A 66 -2.96 -6.17 -2.80
C GLU A 66 -2.18 -6.56 -1.54
N MET A 67 -2.86 -7.19 -0.58
CA MET A 67 -2.30 -7.64 0.70
C MET A 67 -1.48 -8.92 0.53
N LEU A 68 -0.39 -9.04 1.29
CA LEU A 68 0.39 -10.29 1.35
C LEU A 68 -0.41 -11.41 2.03
N LEU A 69 -0.23 -12.64 1.54
CA LEU A 69 -0.76 -13.86 2.13
C LEU A 69 0.12 -14.30 3.30
N GLU A 70 -0.48 -14.96 4.30
CA GLU A 70 0.26 -15.47 5.47
C GLU A 70 1.42 -16.42 5.11
N ALA A 71 1.28 -17.15 4.00
CA ALA A 71 2.29 -18.08 3.51
C ALA A 71 3.58 -17.41 3.01
N GLU A 72 3.59 -16.09 2.79
CA GLU A 72 4.72 -15.34 2.24
C GLU A 72 5.81 -14.97 3.27
N GLY A 73 5.59 -15.32 4.55
CA GLY A 73 6.67 -15.42 5.54
C GLY A 73 7.38 -14.10 5.88
N VAL A 74 6.66 -12.98 5.95
CA VAL A 74 7.25 -11.66 6.19
C VAL A 74 7.29 -11.30 7.67
N VAL A 75 8.41 -10.70 8.11
CA VAL A 75 8.57 -10.17 9.46
C VAL A 75 8.41 -8.65 9.43
N ALA A 76 7.48 -8.13 10.24
CA ALA A 76 7.26 -6.71 10.42
C ALA A 76 7.16 -6.35 11.91
N PRO A 77 7.42 -5.08 12.30
CA PRO A 77 7.26 -4.64 13.67
C PRO A 77 5.79 -4.73 14.15
N GLY A 78 5.56 -5.29 15.35
CA GLY A 78 4.25 -5.28 15.99
C GLY A 78 3.24 -6.28 15.42
N PRO A 79 1.94 -6.15 15.76
CA PRO A 79 0.89 -7.01 15.25
C PRO A 79 0.67 -6.79 13.74
N VAL A 80 0.58 -7.89 12.99
CA VAL A 80 0.49 -7.85 11.53
C VAL A 80 -0.93 -8.14 11.04
N LEU A 81 -1.37 -7.39 10.02
CA LEU A 81 -2.57 -7.66 9.23
C LEU A 81 -2.16 -8.18 7.86
N MET A 82 -2.57 -9.41 7.54
CA MET A 82 -2.37 -10.08 6.26
C MET A 82 -3.70 -10.43 5.62
N ALA A 83 -3.66 -10.82 4.34
CA ALA A 83 -4.84 -11.17 3.56
C ALA A 83 -5.62 -12.35 4.20
N PRO A 84 -6.93 -12.21 4.43
CA PRO A 84 -7.74 -13.31 4.92
C PRO A 84 -7.95 -14.36 3.82
N ALA A 85 -7.43 -15.57 4.05
CA ALA A 85 -7.74 -16.80 3.30
C ALA A 85 -7.82 -16.63 1.76
N GLY A 86 -6.77 -16.09 1.13
CA GLY A 86 -6.66 -15.98 -0.33
C GLY A 86 -7.46 -14.83 -0.94
N ARG A 87 -7.92 -13.87 -0.13
CA ARG A 87 -8.58 -12.64 -0.60
C ARG A 87 -7.67 -11.44 -0.34
N PRO A 88 -6.73 -11.14 -1.25
CA PRO A 88 -5.69 -10.13 -0.98
C PRO A 88 -6.16 -8.70 -1.23
N ARG A 89 -7.29 -8.48 -1.92
CA ARG A 89 -7.74 -7.13 -2.23
C ARG A 89 -8.31 -6.43 -1.00
N ALA A 90 -7.81 -5.24 -0.71
CA ALA A 90 -8.33 -4.35 0.32
C ALA A 90 -8.29 -2.90 -0.13
N THR A 91 -9.09 -2.06 0.53
CA THR A 91 -9.03 -0.60 0.39
C THR A 91 -8.62 0.00 1.73
N VAL A 92 -7.61 0.89 1.71
CA VAL A 92 -7.08 1.56 2.89
C VAL A 92 -7.29 3.07 2.76
N ASN A 93 -7.79 3.71 3.81
CA ASN A 93 -7.81 5.16 3.88
C ASN A 93 -6.44 5.67 4.34
N LEU A 94 -5.76 6.43 3.47
CA LEU A 94 -4.41 6.93 3.70
C LEU A 94 -4.30 7.79 4.97
N ALA A 95 -5.40 8.46 5.38
CA ALA A 95 -5.42 9.25 6.61
C ALA A 95 -5.17 8.42 7.89
N HIS A 96 -5.25 7.09 7.81
CA HIS A 96 -4.96 6.18 8.92
C HIS A 96 -3.61 5.50 8.82
N VAL A 97 -2.79 5.83 7.81
CA VAL A 97 -1.42 5.32 7.66
C VAL A 97 -0.44 6.32 8.27
N VAL A 98 0.34 5.86 9.24
CA VAL A 98 1.34 6.67 9.96
C VAL A 98 2.70 6.59 9.25
N ALA A 99 3.04 5.42 8.72
CA ALA A 99 4.28 5.20 8.01
C ALA A 99 4.12 4.11 6.96
N ALA A 100 4.97 4.19 5.95
CA ALA A 100 5.18 3.13 4.97
C ALA A 100 6.66 2.78 4.89
N PHE A 101 6.97 1.51 4.67
CA PHE A 101 8.35 1.03 4.59
C PHE A 101 8.44 -0.26 3.77
N GLU A 102 9.61 -0.48 3.18
CA GLU A 102 9.95 -1.77 2.57
C GLU A 102 10.20 -2.81 3.68
N VAL A 103 9.75 -4.04 3.46
CA VAL A 103 10.07 -5.19 4.31
C VAL A 103 10.82 -6.21 3.49
N ALA A 104 11.87 -6.77 4.09
CA ALA A 104 12.54 -7.93 3.52
C ALA A 104 11.68 -9.18 3.74
N GLY A 105 11.85 -10.17 2.87
CA GLY A 105 11.41 -11.53 3.13
C GLY A 105 12.07 -12.12 4.38
N ALA A 106 11.70 -13.35 4.73
CA ALA A 106 12.42 -14.07 5.77
C ALA A 106 13.93 -14.13 5.44
N PRO A 107 14.83 -14.18 6.45
CA PRO A 107 16.27 -14.29 6.20
C PRO A 107 16.58 -15.43 5.22
N GLY A 108 17.10 -15.10 4.03
CA GLY A 108 17.40 -16.05 2.95
C GLY A 108 16.59 -15.86 1.66
N GLU A 109 15.55 -15.02 1.64
CA GLU A 109 14.95 -14.54 0.38
C GLU A 109 15.75 -13.33 -0.14
N GLU A 110 16.52 -13.53 -1.23
CA GLU A 110 17.05 -12.42 -2.03
C GLU A 110 15.88 -11.77 -2.78
N GLY A 111 15.61 -10.49 -2.52
CA GLY A 111 14.60 -9.77 -3.28
C GLY A 111 15.03 -9.55 -4.75
N PRO A 112 14.10 -9.26 -5.68
CA PRO A 112 14.45 -9.03 -7.08
C PRO A 112 15.54 -7.95 -7.23
N GLY A 113 16.59 -8.30 -7.99
CA GLY A 113 17.70 -7.41 -8.33
C GLY A 113 17.40 -6.46 -9.47
#